data_AF-A0A8J7NCK1-F1
#
_entry.id   AF-A0A8J7NCK1-F1
#
_cell.length_a   1.000
_cell.length_b   1.000
_cell.length_c   1.000
_cell.angle_alpha   90.00
_cell.angle_beta   90.00
_cell.angle_gamma   90.00
#
_symmetry.space_group_name_H-M   'P 1'
#
loop_
_entity.id
_entity.type
_entity.pdbx_description
1 polymer ?
#
loop_
_entity_poly.entity_id
_entity_poly.type
_entity_poly.pdbx_seq_one_letter_code
_entity_poly.pdbx_strand_id
1 'polypeptide(L)'
;DAGSLVDERQRLIDRVSELVPVREVAREHGRVALLSEGGLLLDGSAPVLGFQAATSVGPGSGLSGGSLSGITLNGQPVDTTRTRHALSGGRLDGLFGVRDDLAPQVQADLDALARNLMERFESTTVDPTLMPGSAGLFTDGGLAFAAANEVGLSARLTVNAVVDPDQGGAVWRLRDGIAAASPGPVGDASGLIRLRAALTGLQSPASGSFGPTARDAATLASDLLSGIGTRQDQAEATATHAGTRSAALQSRLSEDGVDTDAEMQKLLLIEQAYAANARVITTVQAMLDTLMEI
;
A
#
# COMPACT_ATOMS: atom_id res chain seq x y z
N ASP A 1 18.96 11.18 35.27
CA ASP A 1 19.23 12.34 34.42
C ASP A 1 17.97 12.63 33.62
N ALA A 2 17.49 13.87 33.60
CA ALA A 2 16.22 14.24 32.99
C ALA A 2 16.36 14.49 31.48
N GLY A 3 17.53 14.93 31.01
CA GLY A 3 17.79 15.21 29.60
C GLY A 3 17.71 13.95 28.74
N SER A 4 18.38 12.87 29.17
CA SER A 4 18.36 11.59 28.46
C SER A 4 16.95 10.97 28.32
N LEU A 5 16.04 11.25 29.27
CA LEU A 5 14.65 10.80 29.19
C LEU A 5 13.82 11.63 28.19
N VAL A 6 14.15 12.91 28.01
CA VAL A 6 13.52 13.77 27.00
C VAL A 6 13.98 13.35 25.60
N ASP A 7 15.27 13.06 25.43
CA ASP A 7 15.81 12.58 24.15
C ASP A 7 15.23 11.22 23.76
N GLU A 8 15.15 10.28 24.71
CA GLU A 8 14.53 8.97 24.46
C GLU A 8 13.04 9.09 24.14
N ARG A 9 12.32 10.01 24.82
CA ARG A 9 10.93 10.31 24.49
C ARG A 9 10.81 10.82 23.05
N GLN A 10 11.66 11.76 22.64
CA GLN A 10 11.63 12.30 21.28
C GLN A 10 11.86 11.18 20.24
N ARG A 11 12.89 10.35 20.46
CA ARG A 11 13.20 9.20 19.61
C ARG A 11 12.01 8.22 19.48
N LEU A 12 11.28 8.00 20.56
CA LEU A 12 10.08 7.15 20.55
C LEU A 12 8.92 7.80 19.80
N ILE A 13 8.71 9.11 19.98
CA ILE A 13 7.68 9.87 19.24
C ILE A 13 7.97 9.85 17.75
N ASP A 14 9.22 10.04 17.34
CA ASP A 14 9.62 10.00 15.93
C ASP A 14 9.29 8.64 15.31
N ARG A 15 9.59 7.54 16.02
CA ARG A 15 9.24 6.19 15.59
C ARG A 15 7.72 5.95 15.52
N VAL A 16 6.95 6.53 16.43
CA VAL A 16 5.49 6.48 16.37
C VAL A 16 5.00 7.27 15.15
N SER A 17 5.60 8.42 14.85
CA SER A 17 5.21 9.28 13.73
C SER A 17 5.40 8.63 12.35
N GLU A 18 6.32 7.67 12.21
CA GLU A 18 6.45 6.85 10.99
C GLU A 18 5.25 5.89 10.81
N LEU A 19 4.70 5.37 11.91
CA LEU A 19 3.60 4.42 11.91
C LEU A 19 2.25 5.13 11.74
N VAL A 20 2.05 6.21 12.50
CA VAL A 20 0.87 7.07 12.50
C VAL A 20 1.35 8.51 12.66
N PRO A 21 1.07 9.42 11.70
CA PRO A 21 1.45 10.82 11.82
C PRO A 21 0.82 11.44 13.07
N VAL A 22 1.67 12.00 13.94
CA VAL A 22 1.26 12.62 15.19
C VAL A 22 1.83 14.02 15.34
N ARG A 23 1.08 14.87 16.04
CA ARG A 23 1.51 16.18 16.50
C ARG A 23 1.65 16.14 18.01
N GLU A 24 2.80 16.57 18.49
CA GLU A 24 3.06 16.73 19.91
C GLU A 24 2.41 18.01 20.44
N VAL A 25 1.76 17.90 21.60
CA VAL A 25 1.23 19.04 22.35
C VAL A 25 1.75 18.95 23.77
N ALA A 26 2.47 19.99 24.20
CA ALA A 26 2.98 20.08 25.57
C ALA A 26 1.84 20.08 26.59
N ARG A 27 2.06 19.38 27.71
CA ARG A 27 1.18 19.33 28.88
C ARG A 27 1.96 19.78 30.12
N GLU A 28 1.22 20.05 31.19
CA GLU A 28 1.83 20.37 32.48
C GLU A 28 2.77 19.26 32.96
N HIS A 29 3.78 19.66 33.75
CA HIS A 29 4.76 18.76 34.35
C HIS A 29 5.64 18.00 33.33
N GLY A 30 5.90 18.61 32.16
CA GLY A 30 6.78 18.04 31.13
C GLY A 30 6.18 16.84 30.40
N ARG A 31 4.88 16.57 30.57
CA ARG A 31 4.16 15.54 29.82
C ARG A 31 3.84 16.03 28.40
N VAL A 32 3.50 15.09 27.54
CA VAL A 32 3.13 15.35 26.15
C VAL A 32 1.86 14.59 25.80
N ALA A 33 1.01 15.21 24.99
CA ALA A 33 -0.09 14.55 24.32
C ALA A 33 0.25 14.40 22.84
N LEU A 34 -0.19 13.30 22.23
CA LEU A 34 -0.03 13.05 20.81
C LEU A 34 -1.40 13.07 20.14
N LEU A 35 -1.54 13.93 19.13
CA LEU A 35 -2.75 14.05 18.32
C LEU A 35 -2.44 13.57 16.90
N SER A 36 -3.18 12.59 16.40
CA SER A 36 -3.15 12.23 14.98
C SER A 36 -4.11 13.10 14.17
N GLU A 37 -4.11 12.95 12.85
CA GLU A 37 -5.07 13.64 11.99
C GLU A 37 -6.54 13.34 12.34
N GLY A 38 -6.80 12.14 12.88
CA GLY A 38 -8.15 11.68 13.23
C GLY A 38 -8.56 11.89 14.68
N GLY A 39 -7.67 12.40 15.55
CA GLY A 39 -8.02 12.71 16.94
C GLY A 39 -6.90 12.48 17.94
N LEU A 40 -7.26 12.41 19.21
CA LEU A 40 -6.33 12.17 20.31
C LEU A 40 -5.84 10.72 20.31
N LEU A 41 -4.52 10.52 20.23
CA LEU A 41 -3.90 9.19 20.25
C LEU A 41 -3.32 8.87 21.65
N LEU A 42 -2.69 9.85 22.28
CA LEU A 42 -2.10 9.74 23.61
C LEU A 42 -2.44 10.97 24.45
N ASP A 43 -3.04 10.75 25.62
CA ASP A 43 -3.11 11.75 26.69
C ASP A 43 -3.11 11.02 28.04
N GLY A 44 -1.95 10.92 28.67
CA GLY A 44 -1.74 10.13 29.89
C GLY A 44 -1.26 8.71 29.59
N SER A 45 -2.17 7.73 29.63
CA SER A 45 -1.80 6.31 29.47
C SER A 45 -1.53 5.93 28.02
N ALA A 46 -0.54 5.06 27.80
CA ALA A 46 -0.18 4.59 26.46
C ALA A 46 -1.37 3.89 25.78
N PRO A 47 -1.72 4.27 24.53
CA PRO A 47 -2.76 3.59 23.78
C PRO A 47 -2.34 2.14 23.48
N VAL A 48 -3.29 1.21 23.54
CA VAL A 48 -3.07 -0.19 23.18
C VAL A 48 -3.69 -0.47 21.82
N LEU A 49 -2.84 -0.84 20.86
CA LEU A 49 -3.29 -1.37 19.58
C LEU A 49 -3.53 -2.87 19.68
N GLY A 50 -4.69 -3.31 19.20
CA GLY A 50 -5.03 -4.72 19.06
C GLY A 50 -5.12 -5.10 17.59
N PHE A 51 -4.46 -6.18 17.20
CA PHE A 51 -4.51 -6.75 15.86
C PHE A 51 -4.30 -8.25 15.95
N GLN A 52 -5.09 -9.01 15.21
CA GLN A 52 -4.97 -10.46 15.12
C GLN A 52 -4.56 -10.82 13.69
N ALA A 53 -3.31 -11.26 13.53
CA ALA A 53 -2.78 -11.63 12.22
C ALA A 53 -3.50 -12.89 11.69
N ALA A 54 -3.89 -12.86 10.42
CA ALA A 54 -4.38 -14.04 9.74
C ALA A 54 -3.22 -15.03 9.51
N THR A 55 -3.50 -16.33 9.58
CA THR A 55 -2.51 -17.39 9.32
C THR A 55 -2.13 -17.48 7.84
N SER A 56 -3.05 -17.08 6.95
CA SER A 56 -2.87 -17.02 5.51
C SER A 56 -3.72 -15.91 4.92
N VAL A 57 -3.22 -15.26 3.87
CA VAL A 57 -3.96 -14.26 3.09
C VAL A 57 -3.94 -14.72 1.63
N GLY A 58 -5.11 -14.80 1.02
CA GLY A 58 -5.27 -15.24 -0.37
C GLY A 58 -6.47 -14.58 -1.05
N PRO A 59 -6.76 -14.92 -2.31
CA PRO A 59 -7.91 -14.38 -3.04
C PRO A 59 -9.21 -14.56 -2.24
N GLY A 60 -10.03 -13.52 -2.19
CA GLY A 60 -11.29 -13.51 -1.43
C GLY A 60 -11.15 -13.34 0.09
N SER A 61 -9.92 -13.26 0.62
CA SER A 61 -9.71 -12.87 2.02
C SER A 61 -10.13 -11.42 2.23
N GLY A 62 -10.94 -11.15 3.25
CA GLY A 62 -11.40 -9.79 3.56
C GLY A 62 -11.95 -9.68 4.99
N LEU A 63 -12.28 -8.45 5.39
CA LEU A 63 -12.92 -8.20 6.69
C LEU A 63 -14.36 -8.74 6.73
N SER A 64 -15.13 -8.58 5.64
CA SER A 64 -16.52 -9.01 5.55
C SER A 64 -16.70 -10.52 5.67
N GLY A 65 -15.70 -11.30 5.22
CA GLY A 65 -15.65 -12.75 5.34
C GLY A 65 -15.04 -13.26 6.66
N GLY A 66 -14.58 -12.37 7.55
CA GLY A 66 -13.98 -12.71 8.83
C GLY A 66 -12.61 -13.40 8.75
N SER A 67 -12.02 -13.53 7.55
CA SER A 67 -10.70 -14.13 7.34
C SER A 67 -9.57 -13.17 7.72
N LEU A 68 -9.83 -11.86 7.68
CA LEU A 68 -8.89 -10.81 8.08
C LEU A 68 -9.45 -10.02 9.25
N SER A 69 -8.55 -9.63 10.15
CA SER A 69 -8.89 -8.77 11.29
C SER A 69 -8.69 -7.28 10.95
N GLY A 70 -9.53 -6.44 11.54
CA GLY A 70 -9.28 -5.01 11.64
C GLY A 70 -8.29 -4.68 12.76
N ILE A 71 -8.08 -3.38 13.01
CA ILE A 71 -7.26 -2.88 14.11
C ILE A 71 -8.16 -2.25 15.19
N THR A 72 -7.80 -2.42 16.45
CA THR A 72 -8.49 -1.78 17.58
C THR A 72 -7.57 -0.80 18.29
N LEU A 73 -8.11 0.31 18.78
CA LEU A 73 -7.45 1.27 19.65
C LEU A 73 -8.14 1.23 21.02
N ASN A 74 -7.41 0.87 22.06
CA ASN A 74 -7.93 0.68 23.43
C ASN A 74 -9.13 -0.28 23.47
N GLY A 75 -9.06 -1.36 22.68
CA GLY A 75 -10.12 -2.36 22.55
C GLY A 75 -11.32 -1.91 21.71
N GLN A 76 -11.36 -0.67 21.22
CA GLN A 76 -12.41 -0.19 20.31
C GLN A 76 -11.98 -0.35 18.85
N PRO A 77 -12.83 -0.89 17.95
CA PRO A 77 -12.47 -1.05 16.55
C PRO A 77 -12.25 0.31 15.88
N VAL A 78 -11.18 0.39 15.08
CA VAL A 78 -10.93 1.53 14.20
C VAL A 78 -11.42 1.16 12.82
N ASP A 79 -12.33 1.97 12.29
CA ASP A 79 -12.82 1.82 10.93
C ASP A 79 -11.82 2.45 9.95
N THR A 80 -10.98 1.61 9.35
CA THR A 80 -9.94 2.00 8.40
C THR A 80 -10.48 2.28 7.00
N THR A 81 -11.77 2.05 6.73
CA THR A 81 -12.37 2.38 5.42
C THR A 81 -12.82 3.84 5.34
N ARG A 82 -12.76 4.57 6.45
CA ARG A 82 -13.09 6.01 6.49
C ARG A 82 -11.90 6.83 6.00
N THR A 83 -12.18 7.89 5.25
CA THR A 83 -11.16 8.85 4.79
C THR A 83 -10.35 9.48 5.94
N ARG A 84 -10.90 9.52 7.16
CA ARG A 84 -10.20 9.99 8.35
C ARG A 84 -10.58 9.16 9.57
N HIS A 85 -9.58 8.66 10.28
CA HIS A 85 -9.67 7.93 11.53
C HIS A 85 -8.41 8.15 12.37
N ALA A 86 -8.43 7.70 13.63
CA ALA A 86 -7.36 7.95 14.61
C ALA A 86 -5.98 7.44 14.17
N LEU A 87 -5.92 6.51 13.21
CA LEU A 87 -4.68 5.93 12.67
C LEU A 87 -4.41 6.34 11.22
N SER A 88 -5.05 7.38 10.68
CA SER A 88 -4.91 7.76 9.28
C SER A 88 -3.51 8.30 8.97
N GLY A 89 -3.03 7.98 7.77
CA GLY A 89 -1.69 8.28 7.29
C GLY A 89 -0.61 7.36 7.84
N GLY A 90 0.63 7.64 7.42
CA GLY A 90 1.79 6.85 7.82
C GLY A 90 1.74 5.42 7.29
N ARG A 91 2.57 4.56 7.88
CA ARG A 91 2.75 3.20 7.39
C ARG A 91 1.56 2.28 7.69
N LEU A 92 0.89 2.42 8.84
CA LEU A 92 -0.20 1.50 9.19
C LEU A 92 -1.37 1.63 8.23
N ASP A 93 -1.83 2.86 8.01
CA ASP A 93 -2.93 3.15 7.09
C ASP A 93 -2.61 2.67 5.66
N GLY A 94 -1.39 2.96 5.19
CA GLY A 94 -0.94 2.50 3.88
C GLY A 94 -0.93 0.98 3.72
N LEU A 95 -0.55 0.23 4.77
CA LEU A 95 -0.59 -1.24 4.74
C LEU A 95 -2.02 -1.78 4.70
N PHE A 96 -2.96 -1.15 5.42
CA PHE A 96 -4.38 -1.52 5.32
C PHE A 96 -4.95 -1.18 3.94
N GLY A 97 -4.63 -0.01 3.37
CA GLY A 97 -5.03 0.35 2.01
C GLY A 97 -4.48 -0.61 0.94
N VAL A 98 -3.24 -1.10 1.10
CA VAL A 98 -2.71 -2.15 0.22
C VAL A 98 -3.51 -3.45 0.37
N ARG A 99 -3.76 -3.89 1.60
CA ARG A 99 -4.42 -5.16 1.89
C ARG A 99 -5.89 -5.18 1.48
N ASP A 100 -6.61 -4.09 1.72
CA ASP A 100 -8.07 -4.04 1.68
C ASP A 100 -8.61 -3.42 0.39
N ASP A 101 -7.82 -2.57 -0.29
CA ASP A 101 -8.25 -1.90 -1.54
C ASP A 101 -7.37 -2.26 -2.74
N LEU A 102 -6.06 -1.95 -2.68
CA LEU A 102 -5.20 -2.04 -3.86
C LEU A 102 -4.95 -3.48 -4.32
N ALA A 103 -4.59 -4.39 -3.40
CA ALA A 103 -4.32 -5.78 -3.75
C ALA A 103 -5.59 -6.51 -4.21
N PRO A 104 -6.76 -6.38 -3.55
CA PRO A 104 -8.02 -6.93 -4.07
C PRO A 104 -8.40 -6.38 -5.44
N GLN A 105 -8.17 -5.09 -5.70
CA GLN A 105 -8.45 -4.51 -7.02
C GLN A 105 -7.55 -5.08 -8.11
N VAL A 106 -6.24 -5.22 -7.86
CA VAL A 106 -5.32 -5.85 -8.82
C VAL A 106 -5.68 -7.31 -9.05
N GLN A 107 -6.05 -8.05 -7.99
CA GLN A 107 -6.52 -9.43 -8.09
C GLN A 107 -7.76 -9.52 -9.00
N ALA A 108 -8.74 -8.65 -8.81
CA ALA A 108 -9.95 -8.61 -9.64
C ALA A 108 -9.64 -8.31 -11.11
N ASP A 109 -8.71 -7.40 -11.40
CA ASP A 109 -8.32 -7.08 -12.77
C ASP A 109 -7.55 -8.24 -13.45
N LEU A 110 -6.72 -8.96 -12.69
CA LEU A 110 -6.03 -10.18 -13.16
C LEU A 110 -7.03 -11.32 -13.44
N ASP A 111 -7.98 -11.53 -12.54
CA ASP A 111 -9.03 -12.54 -12.69
C ASP A 111 -9.92 -12.24 -13.90
N ALA A 112 -10.24 -10.97 -14.13
CA ALA A 112 -11.00 -10.54 -15.30
C ALA A 112 -10.25 -10.77 -16.62
N LEU A 113 -8.92 -10.57 -16.66
CA LEU A 113 -8.10 -10.92 -17.82
C LEU A 113 -8.10 -12.44 -18.06
N ALA A 114 -7.94 -13.23 -17.00
CA ALA A 114 -7.98 -14.70 -17.08
C ALA A 114 -9.35 -15.20 -17.57
N ARG A 115 -10.44 -14.64 -17.04
CA ARG A 115 -11.81 -14.89 -17.49
C ARG A 115 -11.98 -14.58 -18.96
N ASN A 116 -11.56 -13.39 -19.41
CA ASN A 116 -11.67 -12.99 -20.81
C ASN A 116 -10.94 -13.97 -21.73
N LEU A 117 -9.77 -14.45 -21.30
CA LEU A 117 -9.02 -15.45 -22.05
C LEU A 117 -9.74 -16.80 -22.07
N MET A 118 -10.31 -17.27 -20.97
CA MET A 118 -11.07 -18.52 -20.94
C MET A 118 -12.32 -18.45 -21.82
N GLU A 119 -13.16 -17.42 -21.63
CA GLU A 119 -14.42 -17.26 -22.38
C GLU A 119 -14.20 -17.19 -23.90
N ARG A 120 -13.09 -16.58 -24.36
CA ARG A 120 -12.69 -16.59 -25.78
C ARG A 120 -12.51 -17.99 -26.33
N PHE A 121 -11.87 -18.87 -25.56
CA PHE A 121 -11.46 -20.21 -26.02
C PHE A 121 -12.44 -21.32 -25.64
N GLU A 122 -13.44 -21.03 -24.81
CA GLU A 122 -14.58 -21.90 -24.53
C GLU A 122 -15.73 -21.74 -25.54
N SER A 123 -15.68 -20.70 -26.36
CA SER A 123 -16.70 -20.46 -27.38
C SER A 123 -16.72 -21.57 -28.44
N THR A 124 -17.91 -22.15 -28.66
CA THR A 124 -18.14 -23.14 -29.73
C THR A 124 -17.98 -22.55 -31.14
N THR A 125 -17.95 -21.22 -31.27
CA THR A 125 -17.62 -20.56 -32.56
C THR A 125 -16.12 -20.59 -32.85
N VAL A 126 -15.28 -20.66 -31.80
CA VAL A 126 -13.83 -20.74 -31.90
C VAL A 126 -13.41 -22.20 -32.06
N ASP A 127 -13.99 -23.08 -31.25
CA ASP A 127 -13.82 -24.53 -31.36
C ASP A 127 -15.18 -25.25 -31.48
N PRO A 128 -15.60 -25.57 -32.72
CA PRO A 128 -16.85 -26.29 -32.96
C PRO A 128 -16.91 -27.72 -32.40
N THR A 129 -15.79 -28.27 -31.91
CA THR A 129 -15.76 -29.59 -31.29
C THR A 129 -16.24 -29.56 -29.83
N LEU A 130 -16.24 -28.40 -29.19
CA LEU A 130 -16.70 -28.22 -27.82
C LEU A 130 -18.22 -28.32 -27.71
N MET A 131 -18.69 -28.89 -26.61
CA MET A 131 -20.08 -28.74 -26.17
C MET A 131 -20.20 -27.49 -25.28
N PRO A 132 -21.36 -26.80 -25.25
CA PRO A 132 -21.57 -25.68 -24.34
C PRO A 132 -21.23 -26.05 -22.88
N GLY A 133 -20.42 -25.22 -22.22
CA GLY A 133 -19.95 -25.47 -20.85
C GLY A 133 -18.76 -26.43 -20.73
N SER A 134 -18.19 -26.89 -21.85
CA SER A 134 -16.91 -27.63 -21.84
C SER A 134 -15.73 -26.68 -21.71
N ALA A 135 -14.66 -27.14 -21.06
CA ALA A 135 -13.44 -26.35 -20.97
C ALA A 135 -12.75 -26.23 -22.34
N GLY A 136 -12.25 -25.05 -22.63
CA GLY A 136 -11.58 -24.72 -23.89
C GLY A 136 -10.08 -25.00 -23.84
N LEU A 137 -9.30 -24.20 -24.58
CA LEU A 137 -7.84 -24.24 -24.53
C LEU A 137 -7.29 -23.87 -23.15
N PHE A 138 -7.93 -22.92 -22.47
CA PHE A 138 -7.60 -22.54 -21.10
C PHE A 138 -8.65 -23.08 -20.14
N THR A 139 -8.21 -23.50 -18.96
CA THR A 139 -9.03 -24.15 -17.94
C THR A 139 -8.85 -23.47 -16.58
N ASP A 140 -9.84 -23.61 -15.73
CA ASP A 140 -9.78 -23.30 -14.29
C ASP A 140 -9.40 -24.60 -13.56
N GLY A 141 -8.10 -24.86 -13.41
CA GLY A 141 -7.62 -26.11 -12.79
C GLY A 141 -8.13 -27.38 -13.45
N GLY A 142 -8.32 -27.36 -14.78
CA GLY A 142 -8.87 -28.47 -15.57
C GLY A 142 -10.39 -28.41 -15.81
N LEU A 143 -11.10 -27.46 -15.20
CA LEU A 143 -12.54 -27.25 -15.40
C LEU A 143 -12.81 -26.10 -16.38
N ALA A 144 -14.05 -26.00 -16.84
CA ALA A 144 -14.54 -24.84 -17.57
C ALA A 144 -14.73 -23.64 -16.62
N PHE A 145 -14.73 -22.43 -17.17
CA PHE A 145 -14.98 -21.23 -16.39
C PHE A 145 -16.37 -21.27 -15.76
N ALA A 146 -16.44 -20.89 -14.48
CA ALA A 146 -17.67 -20.67 -13.76
C ALA A 146 -17.66 -19.27 -13.15
N ALA A 147 -18.62 -18.42 -13.52
CA ALA A 147 -18.72 -17.04 -13.02
C ALA A 147 -18.83 -16.95 -11.48
N ALA A 148 -19.40 -17.97 -10.85
CA ALA A 148 -19.47 -18.06 -9.38
C ALA A 148 -18.09 -18.29 -8.72
N ASN A 149 -17.07 -18.70 -9.47
CA ASN A 149 -15.74 -19.02 -9.00
C ASN A 149 -14.66 -18.10 -9.61
N GLU A 150 -15.00 -16.85 -9.94
CA GLU A 150 -14.05 -15.96 -10.62
C GLU A 150 -12.90 -15.49 -9.72
N VAL A 151 -13.13 -15.31 -8.41
CA VAL A 151 -12.09 -14.80 -7.50
C VAL A 151 -10.93 -15.79 -7.40
N GLY A 152 -9.71 -15.32 -7.66
CA GLY A 152 -8.49 -16.11 -7.71
C GLY A 152 -8.29 -16.91 -9.00
N LEU A 153 -9.13 -16.73 -10.02
CA LEU A 153 -9.05 -17.44 -11.30
C LEU A 153 -7.68 -17.31 -11.97
N SER A 154 -7.07 -16.14 -11.93
CA SER A 154 -5.74 -15.89 -12.49
C SER A 154 -4.68 -16.83 -11.96
N ALA A 155 -4.77 -17.25 -10.69
CA ALA A 155 -3.83 -18.20 -10.08
C ALA A 155 -4.12 -19.67 -10.44
N ARG A 156 -5.34 -19.96 -10.91
CA ARG A 156 -5.78 -21.32 -11.27
C ARG A 156 -5.84 -21.55 -12.79
N LEU A 157 -5.64 -20.48 -13.56
CA LEU A 157 -5.62 -20.52 -15.02
C LEU A 157 -4.50 -21.43 -15.51
N THR A 158 -4.89 -22.48 -16.23
CA THR A 158 -3.96 -23.45 -16.82
C THR A 158 -4.27 -23.68 -18.29
N VAL A 159 -3.29 -24.17 -19.05
CA VAL A 159 -3.55 -24.73 -20.38
C VAL A 159 -4.19 -26.10 -20.22
N ASN A 160 -5.16 -26.42 -21.07
CA ASN A 160 -5.85 -27.70 -21.03
C ASN A 160 -4.88 -28.86 -21.31
N ALA A 161 -4.77 -29.80 -20.36
CA ALA A 161 -3.84 -30.92 -20.43
C ALA A 161 -4.02 -31.77 -21.70
N VAL A 162 -5.20 -31.79 -22.32
CA VAL A 162 -5.43 -32.56 -23.56
C VAL A 162 -4.60 -32.07 -24.73
N VAL A 163 -4.07 -30.84 -24.73
CA VAL A 163 -3.18 -30.33 -25.79
C VAL A 163 -1.70 -30.48 -25.46
N ASP A 164 -1.36 -30.92 -24.24
CA ASP A 164 0.00 -30.97 -23.71
C ASP A 164 0.55 -32.41 -23.70
N PRO A 165 1.54 -32.74 -24.56
CA PRO A 165 2.15 -34.06 -24.59
C PRO A 165 2.78 -34.52 -23.27
N ASP A 166 3.30 -33.59 -22.46
CA ASP A 166 3.94 -33.92 -21.18
C ASP A 166 2.90 -34.36 -20.13
N GLN A 167 1.62 -34.02 -20.37
CA GLN A 167 0.47 -34.43 -19.56
C GLN A 167 -0.39 -35.52 -20.24
N GLY A 168 0.14 -36.16 -21.29
CA GLY A 168 -0.56 -37.23 -22.03
C GLY A 168 -1.57 -36.73 -23.08
N GLY A 169 -1.59 -35.42 -23.34
CA GLY A 169 -2.33 -34.80 -24.43
C GLY A 169 -1.65 -34.87 -25.78
N ALA A 170 -2.16 -34.12 -26.76
CA ALA A 170 -1.62 -34.09 -28.10
C ALA A 170 -1.81 -32.73 -28.80
N VAL A 171 -0.70 -32.18 -29.31
CA VAL A 171 -0.64 -30.84 -29.94
C VAL A 171 -1.57 -30.70 -31.16
N TRP A 172 -1.87 -31.80 -31.88
CA TRP A 172 -2.78 -31.75 -33.03
C TRP A 172 -4.18 -31.26 -32.67
N ARG A 173 -4.59 -31.34 -31.40
CA ARG A 173 -5.86 -30.80 -30.91
C ARG A 173 -5.94 -29.27 -30.96
N LEU A 174 -4.81 -28.57 -30.95
CA LEU A 174 -4.81 -27.11 -31.23
C LEU A 174 -5.31 -26.80 -32.64
N ARG A 175 -5.00 -27.69 -33.61
CA ARG A 175 -5.43 -27.55 -35.00
C ARG A 175 -6.85 -28.07 -35.20
N ASP A 176 -7.15 -29.24 -34.68
CA ASP A 176 -8.38 -29.98 -35.02
C ASP A 176 -9.52 -29.75 -34.03
N GLY A 177 -9.23 -29.18 -32.86
CA GLY A 177 -10.19 -28.95 -31.77
C GLY A 177 -9.82 -29.71 -30.50
N ILE A 178 -10.05 -29.07 -29.36
CA ILE A 178 -9.76 -29.56 -28.01
C ILE A 178 -10.49 -30.88 -27.75
N ALA A 179 -11.73 -31.02 -28.24
CA ALA A 179 -12.56 -32.21 -28.06
C ALA A 179 -12.58 -33.15 -29.28
N ALA A 180 -11.74 -32.93 -30.30
CA ALA A 180 -11.70 -33.78 -31.49
C ALA A 180 -11.37 -35.26 -31.18
N ALA A 181 -12.03 -36.21 -31.83
CA ALA A 181 -11.82 -37.64 -31.55
C ALA A 181 -10.51 -38.18 -32.16
N SER A 182 -10.09 -37.64 -33.30
CA SER A 182 -8.91 -38.08 -34.06
C SER A 182 -8.28 -36.91 -34.81
N PRO A 183 -6.98 -37.00 -35.18
CA PRO A 183 -6.33 -35.99 -36.00
C PRO A 183 -7.00 -35.84 -37.37
N GLY A 184 -7.21 -34.59 -37.77
CA GLY A 184 -7.64 -34.20 -39.11
C GLY A 184 -6.49 -34.08 -40.10
N PRO A 185 -6.77 -33.59 -41.32
CA PRO A 185 -5.74 -33.41 -42.35
C PRO A 185 -4.61 -32.46 -41.90
N VAL A 186 -3.38 -32.97 -41.92
CA VAL A 186 -2.13 -32.25 -42.26
C VAL A 186 -2.22 -30.71 -42.31
N GLY A 187 -2.65 -30.25 -43.48
CA GLY A 187 -2.66 -28.85 -43.89
C GLY A 187 -3.95 -28.07 -43.62
N ASP A 188 -4.92 -28.60 -42.86
CA ASP A 188 -6.08 -27.81 -42.45
C ASP A 188 -5.70 -26.87 -41.29
N ALA A 189 -5.45 -25.61 -41.60
CA ALA A 189 -5.12 -24.59 -40.60
C ALA A 189 -6.35 -23.88 -40.00
N SER A 190 -7.57 -24.33 -40.30
CA SER A 190 -8.79 -23.60 -39.95
C SER A 190 -8.96 -23.39 -38.44
N GLY A 191 -8.64 -24.40 -37.60
CA GLY A 191 -8.67 -24.26 -36.15
C GLY A 191 -7.66 -23.25 -35.62
N LEU A 192 -6.42 -23.30 -36.10
CA LEU A 192 -5.38 -22.32 -35.72
C LEU A 192 -5.78 -20.89 -36.13
N ILE A 193 -6.44 -20.72 -37.28
CA ILE A 193 -6.97 -19.43 -37.73
C ILE A 193 -8.08 -18.94 -36.79
N ARG A 194 -8.98 -19.82 -36.32
CA ARG A 194 -10.03 -19.47 -35.33
C ARG A 194 -9.44 -19.10 -33.98
N LEU A 195 -8.44 -19.84 -33.48
CA LEU A 195 -7.74 -19.50 -32.22
C LEU A 195 -7.07 -18.12 -32.31
N ARG A 196 -6.39 -17.82 -33.43
CA ARG A 196 -5.83 -16.49 -33.68
C ARG A 196 -6.92 -15.42 -33.71
N ALA A 197 -8.02 -15.69 -34.42
CA ALA A 197 -9.15 -14.76 -34.50
C ALA A 197 -9.79 -14.51 -33.12
N ALA A 198 -9.81 -15.52 -32.23
CA ALA A 198 -10.30 -15.37 -30.87
C ALA A 198 -9.42 -14.39 -30.05
N LEU A 199 -8.10 -14.40 -30.27
CA LEU A 199 -7.18 -13.46 -29.62
C LEU A 199 -7.32 -12.04 -30.15
N THR A 200 -7.49 -11.86 -31.46
CA THR A 200 -7.56 -10.53 -32.11
C THR A 200 -8.99 -9.97 -32.20
N GLY A 201 -10.00 -10.79 -31.90
CA GLY A 201 -11.39 -10.38 -31.93
C GLY A 201 -11.71 -9.41 -30.80
N LEU A 202 -12.55 -8.41 -31.06
CA LEU A 202 -12.94 -7.44 -30.04
C LEU A 202 -14.05 -8.04 -29.16
N GLN A 203 -13.82 -8.06 -27.85
CA GLN A 203 -14.81 -8.45 -26.84
C GLN A 203 -14.76 -7.47 -25.68
N SER A 204 -15.93 -7.13 -25.13
CA SER A 204 -16.03 -6.33 -23.91
C SER A 204 -15.64 -7.20 -22.71
N PRO A 205 -14.72 -6.75 -21.84
CA PRO A 205 -14.45 -7.43 -20.57
C PRO A 205 -15.73 -7.55 -19.74
N ALA A 206 -16.01 -8.73 -19.21
CA ALA A 206 -17.21 -9.00 -18.43
C ALA A 206 -17.08 -8.57 -16.95
N SER A 207 -15.86 -8.27 -16.51
CA SER A 207 -15.49 -7.97 -15.13
C SER A 207 -14.21 -7.12 -15.08
N GLY A 208 -13.77 -6.77 -13.87
CA GLY A 208 -12.61 -5.89 -13.64
C GLY A 208 -12.90 -4.41 -13.90
N SER A 209 -11.88 -3.57 -13.76
CA SER A 209 -11.98 -2.11 -13.89
C SER A 209 -11.74 -1.57 -15.31
N PHE A 210 -11.96 -2.38 -16.34
CA PHE A 210 -11.64 -2.03 -17.74
C PHE A 210 -12.74 -1.24 -18.47
N GLY A 211 -13.94 -1.21 -17.89
CA GLY A 211 -15.13 -0.64 -18.53
C GLY A 211 -15.66 -1.49 -19.69
N PRO A 212 -16.71 -1.03 -20.39
CA PRO A 212 -17.44 -1.85 -21.36
C PRO A 212 -16.84 -1.85 -22.77
N THR A 213 -15.76 -1.11 -23.01
CA THR A 213 -15.18 -0.97 -24.36
C THR A 213 -14.62 -2.30 -24.84
N ALA A 214 -15.03 -2.73 -26.04
CA ALA A 214 -14.56 -3.99 -26.63
C ALA A 214 -13.10 -3.90 -27.06
N ARG A 215 -12.30 -4.89 -26.69
CA ARG A 215 -10.85 -4.94 -26.95
C ARG A 215 -10.41 -6.35 -27.36
N ASP A 216 -9.28 -6.43 -28.03
CA ASP A 216 -8.61 -7.71 -28.22
C ASP A 216 -7.85 -8.14 -26.96
N ALA A 217 -7.35 -9.37 -26.92
CA ALA A 217 -6.70 -9.90 -25.73
C ALA A 217 -5.41 -9.15 -25.37
N ALA A 218 -4.64 -8.72 -26.38
CA ALA A 218 -3.38 -8.02 -26.19
C ALA A 218 -3.58 -6.61 -25.63
N THR A 219 -4.60 -5.90 -26.12
CA THR A 219 -4.97 -4.57 -25.64
C THR A 219 -5.50 -4.62 -24.22
N LEU A 220 -6.31 -5.63 -23.87
CA LEU A 220 -6.77 -5.83 -22.50
C LEU A 220 -5.60 -6.06 -21.52
N ALA A 221 -4.64 -6.90 -21.91
CA ALA A 221 -3.42 -7.10 -21.11
C ALA A 221 -2.58 -5.81 -21.00
N SER A 222 -2.54 -5.01 -22.07
CA SER A 222 -1.85 -3.72 -22.07
C SER A 222 -2.55 -2.72 -21.14
N ASP A 223 -3.88 -2.67 -21.14
CA ASP A 223 -4.65 -1.80 -20.25
C ASP A 223 -4.45 -2.17 -18.77
N LEU A 224 -4.33 -3.47 -18.45
CA LEU A 224 -3.98 -3.92 -17.11
C LEU A 224 -2.60 -3.37 -16.69
N LEU A 225 -1.59 -3.54 -17.55
CA LEU A 225 -0.22 -3.05 -17.27
C LEU A 225 -0.19 -1.52 -17.14
N SER A 226 -0.88 -0.81 -18.04
CA SER A 226 -1.04 0.65 -17.97
C SER A 226 -1.77 1.08 -16.70
N GLY A 227 -2.82 0.36 -16.29
CA GLY A 227 -3.54 0.63 -15.04
C GLY A 227 -2.65 0.46 -13.81
N ILE A 228 -1.81 -0.58 -13.78
CA ILE A 228 -0.83 -0.77 -12.70
C ILE A 228 0.20 0.36 -12.71
N GLY A 229 0.73 0.72 -13.89
CA GLY A 229 1.70 1.82 -14.03
C GLY A 229 1.16 3.15 -13.53
N THR A 230 -0.06 3.53 -13.91
CA THR A 230 -0.68 4.78 -13.45
C THR A 230 -0.90 4.82 -11.94
N ARG A 231 -1.28 3.69 -11.30
CA ARG A 231 -1.39 3.60 -9.83
C ARG A 231 -0.03 3.71 -9.15
N GLN A 232 1.00 3.11 -9.73
CA GLN A 232 2.37 3.20 -9.21
C GLN A 232 2.87 4.66 -9.27
N ASP A 233 2.69 5.34 -10.41
CA ASP A 233 3.08 6.74 -10.58
C ASP A 233 2.36 7.65 -9.57
N GLN A 234 1.07 7.41 -9.33
CA GLN A 234 0.29 8.17 -8.33
C GLN A 234 0.80 7.93 -6.90
N ALA A 235 1.13 6.68 -6.56
CA ALA A 235 1.68 6.33 -5.26
C ALA A 235 3.08 6.96 -5.06
N GLU A 236 3.93 6.94 -6.08
CA GLU A 236 5.26 7.54 -6.05
C GLU A 236 5.19 9.08 -5.95
N ALA A 237 4.29 9.72 -6.68
CA ALA A 237 4.03 11.15 -6.56
C ALA A 237 3.59 11.51 -5.14
N THR A 238 2.68 10.74 -4.55
CA THR A 238 2.21 10.94 -3.17
C THR A 238 3.35 10.78 -2.16
N ALA A 239 4.17 9.74 -2.30
CA ALA A 239 5.32 9.50 -1.45
C ALA A 239 6.37 10.63 -1.57
N THR A 240 6.64 11.09 -2.79
CA THR A 240 7.57 12.21 -3.05
C THR A 240 7.06 13.51 -2.43
N HIS A 241 5.77 13.82 -2.56
CA HIS A 241 5.16 14.98 -1.92
C HIS A 241 5.24 14.91 -0.39
N ALA A 242 5.00 13.74 0.20
CA ALA A 242 5.13 13.55 1.65
C ALA A 242 6.58 13.71 2.12
N GLY A 243 7.54 13.10 1.41
CA GLY A 243 8.97 13.17 1.72
C GLY A 243 9.53 14.59 1.63
N THR A 244 9.20 15.33 0.57
CA THR A 244 9.62 16.73 0.39
C THR A 244 9.06 17.64 1.48
N ARG A 245 7.79 17.45 1.87
CA ARG A 245 7.17 18.17 2.98
C ARG A 245 7.88 17.87 4.31
N SER A 246 8.19 16.59 4.58
CA SER A 246 8.91 16.19 5.79
C SER A 246 10.30 16.82 5.84
N ALA A 247 11.06 16.75 4.74
CA ALA A 247 12.40 17.34 4.65
C ALA A 247 12.37 18.87 4.86
N ALA A 248 11.37 19.56 4.30
CA ALA A 248 11.21 21.00 4.50
C ALA A 248 10.90 21.36 5.96
N LEU A 249 10.08 20.58 6.65
CA LEU A 249 9.79 20.77 8.07
C LEU A 249 11.01 20.49 8.94
N GLN A 250 11.76 19.44 8.64
CA GLN A 250 12.96 19.09 9.37
C GLN A 250 14.06 20.15 9.19
N SER A 251 14.23 20.69 7.98
CA SER A 251 15.15 21.80 7.72
C SER A 251 14.80 23.02 8.58
N ARG A 252 13.52 23.40 8.68
CA ARG A 252 13.08 24.51 9.54
C ARG A 252 13.30 24.22 11.03
N LEU A 253 13.02 23.00 11.48
CA LEU A 253 13.27 22.60 12.87
C LEU A 253 14.76 22.61 13.21
N SER A 254 15.64 22.26 12.28
CA SER A 254 17.09 22.36 12.44
C SER A 254 17.59 23.81 12.44
N GLU A 255 16.96 24.71 11.66
CA GLU A 255 17.24 26.15 11.70
C GLU A 255 16.80 26.79 13.03
N ASP A 256 15.66 26.37 13.57
CA ASP A 256 15.16 26.77 14.90
C ASP A 256 15.81 25.97 16.05
N GLY A 257 16.66 25.00 15.71
CA GLY A 257 17.34 24.10 16.64
C GLY A 257 18.35 24.87 17.48
N VAL A 258 18.02 25.07 18.75
CA VAL A 258 18.90 25.72 19.71
C VAL A 258 20.09 24.80 19.99
N ASP A 259 21.28 25.18 19.53
CA ASP A 259 22.52 24.52 19.93
C ASP A 259 22.76 24.80 21.43
N THR A 260 22.50 23.80 22.26
CA THR A 260 22.63 23.89 23.72
C THR A 260 24.05 24.22 24.16
N ASP A 261 25.07 23.85 23.38
CA ASP A 261 26.46 24.21 23.68
C ASP A 261 26.71 25.69 23.38
N ALA A 262 26.13 26.19 22.28
CA ALA A 262 26.18 27.62 21.94
C ALA A 262 25.41 28.49 22.95
N GLU A 263 24.20 28.08 23.37
CA GLU A 263 23.44 28.78 24.41
C GLU A 263 24.11 28.69 25.79
N MET A 264 24.79 27.58 26.11
CA MET A 264 25.57 27.47 27.35
C MET A 264 26.81 28.38 27.32
N GLN A 265 27.52 28.48 26.20
CA GLN A 265 28.61 29.45 26.03
C GLN A 265 28.09 30.89 26.16
N LYS A 266 26.91 31.18 25.61
CA LYS A 266 26.26 32.48 25.69
C LYS A 266 25.84 32.82 27.12
N LEU A 267 25.29 31.85 27.86
CA LEU A 267 25.00 31.98 29.29
C LEU A 267 26.27 32.23 30.10
N LEU A 268 27.36 31.49 29.86
CA LEU A 268 28.64 31.71 30.54
C LEU A 268 29.21 33.10 30.25
N LEU A 269 29.09 33.59 29.00
CA LEU A 269 29.47 34.95 28.63
C LEU A 269 28.61 36.00 29.33
N ILE A 270 27.30 35.77 29.43
CA ILE A 270 26.37 36.66 30.14
C ILE A 270 26.69 36.68 31.64
N GLU A 271 26.96 35.52 32.26
CA GLU A 271 27.34 35.41 33.67
C GLU A 271 28.68 36.10 33.95
N GLN A 272 29.68 35.92 33.08
CA GLN A 272 30.97 36.62 33.18
C GLN A 272 30.81 38.13 33.01
N ALA A 273 30.00 38.59 32.06
CA ALA A 273 29.72 40.00 31.85
C ALA A 273 28.96 40.62 33.04
N TYR A 274 28.01 39.89 33.63
CA TYR A 274 27.31 40.32 34.84
C TYR A 274 28.25 40.39 36.05
N ALA A 275 29.10 39.38 36.25
CA ALA A 275 30.09 39.37 37.33
C ALA A 275 31.13 40.50 37.16
N ALA A 276 31.55 40.79 35.92
CA ALA A 276 32.44 41.89 35.60
C ALA A 276 31.78 43.25 35.87
N ASN A 277 30.53 43.45 35.43
CA ASN A 277 29.77 44.68 35.69
C ASN A 277 29.51 44.88 37.19
N ALA A 278 29.21 43.81 37.92
CA ALA A 278 29.06 43.86 39.38
C ALA A 278 30.37 44.31 40.06
N ARG A 279 31.53 43.81 39.60
CA ARG A 279 32.84 44.26 40.11
C ARG A 279 33.09 45.74 39.84
N VAL A 280 32.80 46.21 38.62
CA VAL A 280 32.94 47.63 38.24
C VAL A 280 32.05 48.52 39.11
N ILE A 281 30.80 48.11 39.38
CA ILE A 281 29.90 48.84 40.28
C ILE A 281 30.48 48.87 41.70
N THR A 282 30.97 47.75 42.24
CA THR A 282 31.59 47.75 43.57
C THR A 282 32.85 48.59 43.68
N THR A 283 33.70 48.65 42.64
CA THR A 283 34.89 49.52 42.66
C THR A 283 34.52 50.99 42.52
N VAL A 284 33.51 51.34 41.71
CA VAL A 284 32.97 52.70 41.66
C VAL A 284 32.37 53.10 43.00
N GLN A 285 31.63 52.21 43.65
CA GLN A 285 31.08 52.41 44.99
C GLN A 285 32.21 52.69 46.01
N ALA A 286 33.27 51.86 46.00
CA ALA A 286 34.41 52.04 46.88
C ALA A 286 35.15 53.37 46.63
N MET A 287 35.26 53.83 45.38
CA MET A 287 35.86 55.13 45.05
C MET A 287 34.97 56.31 45.48
N LEU A 288 33.65 56.19 45.36
CA LEU A 288 32.70 57.19 45.85
C LEU A 288 32.72 57.28 47.37
N ASP A 289 32.80 56.15 48.06
CA ASP A 289 32.92 56.11 49.51
C ASP A 289 34.23 56.76 49.98
N THR A 290 35.36 56.53 49.30
CA THR A 290 36.63 57.22 49.63
C THR A 290 36.58 58.72 49.34
N LEU A 291 35.83 59.16 48.34
CA LEU A 291 35.60 60.58 48.06
C LEU A 291 34.68 61.25 49.09
N MET A 292 33.76 60.51 49.71
CA MET A 292 32.90 61.03 50.79
C MET A 292 33.55 60.97 52.18
N GLU A 293 34.68 60.27 52.33
CA GLU A 293 35.46 60.19 53.58
C GLU A 293 36.52 61.31 53.71
N ILE A 294 36.62 62.21 52.72
CA ILE A 294 37.45 63.42 52.70
C ILE A 294 36.55 64.66 52.85
#